data_AF-A0A0N5BV93-F1
#
_entry.id   AF-A0A0N5BV93-F1
#
_cell.length_a   1.000
_cell.length_b   1.000
_cell.length_c   1.000
_cell.angle_alpha   90.00
_cell.angle_beta   90.00
_cell.angle_gamma   90.00
#
_symmetry.space_group_name_H-M   'P 1'
#
loop_
_entity.id
_entity.type
_entity.pdbx_description
1 polymer ?
#
loop_
_entity_poly.entity_id
_entity_poly.type
_entity_poly.pdbx_seq_one_letter_code
_entity_poly.pdbx_strand_id
1 'polypeptide(L)'
;MSLGINIFKRNVENWVTLLRRLNHNDIQIPVNRAYGLLRFSLKLRYEDKKVDSYFLNDIAYRVICQHPSLKNFFEKRLREEMDLEEAERWESMHIGSDKYPRFFPFEDNPNDDLYAEKSDYLSLPRSTSVKVCLKDDEIREAAATIKCANESGFNVVGFDCEWPPYSDSNYISLIQIALDNQCFLIDASYGNKKIIGELLNELFSANNLIKLGKSPIDDVCKLLRAYPDVKALQKPTHVLCLTKLINAFNTASDYNRSGNIDSVLPHWKMFFNEFEHENVLNNSTQDDLNTSSDCGEIVKDNEFSKKKSREEQKLISDFSYAMRRVGLSRLSKFVLGKALDKSEQISVWDRRPLRTSQIRYAALDAEVSRMIYFKLEEWCKQLNLDIKKITIKSSSVNDKEKSKN
;
A
#
# COMPACT_ATOMS: atom_id res chain seq x y z
N MET A 1 26.05 24.23 22.04
CA MET A 1 25.58 23.42 23.19
C MET A 1 24.18 22.81 23.00
N SER A 2 23.25 23.46 22.27
CA SER A 2 21.87 22.97 22.03
C SER A 2 21.76 21.76 21.09
N LEU A 3 22.58 21.71 20.03
CA LEU A 3 22.52 20.63 19.02
C LEU A 3 22.92 19.27 19.60
N GLY A 4 23.99 19.22 20.40
CA GLY A 4 24.47 18.00 21.05
C GLY A 4 23.52 17.43 22.11
N ILE A 5 22.84 18.31 22.87
CA ILE A 5 21.82 17.90 23.85
C ILE A 5 20.57 17.35 23.15
N ASN A 6 20.17 17.93 22.02
CA ASN A 6 19.04 17.44 21.21
C ASN A 6 19.35 16.11 20.53
N ILE A 7 20.57 15.94 19.99
CA ILE A 7 21.02 14.66 19.44
C ILE A 7 21.08 13.60 20.54
N PHE A 8 21.64 13.92 21.71
CA PHE A 8 21.67 13.00 22.84
C PHE A 8 20.27 12.62 23.33
N LYS A 9 19.35 13.57 23.51
CA LYS A 9 17.96 13.28 23.88
C LYS A 9 17.25 12.42 22.83
N ARG A 10 17.36 12.76 21.55
CA ARG A 10 16.80 11.97 20.44
C ARG A 10 17.37 10.56 20.42
N ASN A 11 18.68 10.42 20.62
CA ASN A 11 19.33 9.13 20.67
C ASN A 11 18.87 8.33 21.91
N VAL A 12 18.78 8.93 23.09
CA VAL A 12 18.27 8.28 24.31
C VAL A 12 16.81 7.89 24.18
N GLU A 13 15.95 8.75 23.63
CA GLU A 13 14.54 8.46 23.38
C GLU A 13 14.38 7.32 22.37
N ASN A 14 15.18 7.33 21.30
CA ASN A 14 15.26 6.22 20.34
C ASN A 14 15.74 4.95 21.04
N TRP A 15 16.81 5.01 21.85
CA TRP A 15 17.36 3.88 22.60
C TRP A 15 16.37 3.30 23.60
N VAL A 16 15.68 4.12 24.39
CA VAL A 16 14.64 3.68 25.34
C VAL A 16 13.47 3.05 24.59
N THR A 17 13.07 3.66 23.47
CA THR A 17 12.05 3.07 22.59
C THR A 17 12.53 1.75 22.03
N LEU A 18 13.80 1.62 21.62
CA LEU A 18 14.41 0.39 21.10
C LEU A 18 14.58 -0.71 22.16
N LEU A 19 14.91 -0.36 23.41
CA LEU A 19 15.00 -1.32 24.52
C LEU A 19 13.63 -1.95 24.86
N ARG A 20 12.53 -1.20 24.67
CA ARG A 20 11.17 -1.73 24.81
C ARG A 20 10.80 -2.76 23.73
N ARG A 21 11.60 -2.87 22.67
CA ARG A 21 11.35 -3.66 21.44
C ARG A 21 12.15 -4.96 21.38
N LEU A 22 12.71 -5.41 22.50
CA LEU A 22 13.69 -6.51 22.51
C LEU A 22 13.13 -7.92 22.35
N ASN A 23 11.82 -8.12 22.43
CA ASN A 23 11.19 -9.45 22.42
C ASN A 23 10.34 -9.67 21.16
N HIS A 24 10.95 -10.11 20.06
CA HIS A 24 10.20 -10.58 18.88
C HIS A 24 10.95 -11.70 18.15
N ASN A 25 10.19 -12.61 17.54
CA ASN A 25 10.69 -13.87 16.96
C ASN A 25 11.65 -13.68 15.78
N ASP A 26 12.67 -14.52 15.74
CA ASP A 26 13.75 -14.53 14.74
C ASP A 26 13.27 -15.08 13.38
N ILE A 27 13.23 -14.23 12.35
CA ILE A 27 13.07 -14.68 10.95
C ILE A 27 14.44 -14.61 10.26
N GLN A 28 15.06 -15.77 10.05
CA GLN A 28 16.26 -15.88 9.23
C GLN A 28 15.88 -16.02 7.75
N ILE A 29 16.36 -15.10 6.92
CA ILE A 29 16.16 -15.12 5.48
C ILE A 29 16.94 -16.32 4.92
N PRO A 30 16.34 -17.22 4.11
CA PRO A 30 17.10 -18.29 3.46
C PRO A 30 18.20 -17.74 2.57
N VAL A 31 19.41 -18.33 2.58
CA VAL A 31 20.59 -17.79 1.89
C VAL A 31 20.37 -17.51 0.40
N ASN A 32 19.64 -18.39 -0.30
CA ASN A 32 19.31 -18.21 -1.72
C ASN A 32 18.40 -16.99 -1.95
N ARG A 33 17.45 -16.75 -1.04
CA ARG A 33 16.56 -15.58 -1.08
C ARG A 33 17.33 -14.30 -0.74
N ALA A 34 18.23 -14.37 0.25
CA ALA A 34 19.14 -13.28 0.61
C ALA A 34 20.02 -12.85 -0.58
N TYR A 35 20.66 -13.81 -1.26
CA TYR A 35 21.43 -13.54 -2.47
C TYR A 35 20.56 -12.92 -3.58
N GLY A 36 19.38 -13.47 -3.81
CA GLY A 36 18.40 -12.94 -4.77
C GLY A 36 17.99 -11.49 -4.48
N LEU A 37 17.72 -11.17 -3.21
CA LEU A 37 17.37 -9.82 -2.76
C LEU A 37 18.51 -8.83 -2.99
N LEU A 38 19.74 -9.17 -2.62
CA LEU A 38 20.92 -8.32 -2.86
C LEU A 38 21.14 -8.05 -4.35
N ARG A 39 21.09 -9.11 -5.17
CA ARG A 39 21.25 -8.97 -6.62
C ARG A 39 20.14 -8.09 -7.22
N PHE A 40 18.91 -8.28 -6.77
CA PHE A 40 17.77 -7.50 -7.24
C PHE A 40 17.87 -6.03 -6.83
N SER A 41 18.23 -5.73 -5.58
CA SER A 41 18.39 -4.35 -5.11
C SER A 41 19.54 -3.61 -5.79
N LEU A 42 20.66 -4.30 -6.08
CA LEU A 42 21.75 -3.75 -6.90
C LEU A 42 21.27 -3.38 -8.30
N LYS A 43 20.53 -4.27 -8.96
CA LYS A 43 19.90 -3.99 -10.26
C LYS A 43 18.98 -2.77 -10.20
N LEU A 44 18.12 -2.68 -9.18
CA LEU A 44 17.21 -1.54 -9.01
C LEU A 44 17.97 -0.20 -8.90
N ARG A 45 19.14 -0.20 -8.25
CA ARG A 45 19.95 1.00 -8.00
C ARG A 45 20.77 1.43 -9.21
N TYR A 46 21.49 0.50 -9.84
CA TYR A 46 22.50 0.84 -10.85
C TYR A 46 22.00 0.67 -12.29
N GLU A 47 21.23 -0.38 -12.57
CA GLU A 47 20.67 -0.62 -13.91
C GLU A 47 19.36 0.17 -14.12
N ASP A 48 18.37 -0.06 -13.26
CA ASP A 48 17.02 0.51 -13.42
C ASP A 48 16.91 1.95 -12.91
N LYS A 49 17.84 2.40 -12.06
CA LYS A 49 17.86 3.72 -11.41
C LYS A 49 16.53 4.10 -10.71
N LYS A 50 15.86 3.11 -10.11
CA LYS A 50 14.55 3.25 -9.44
C LYS A 50 14.66 3.55 -7.94
N VAL A 51 15.78 3.21 -7.32
CA VAL A 51 16.03 3.37 -5.88
C VAL A 51 17.37 4.05 -5.65
N ASP A 52 17.53 4.69 -4.48
CA ASP A 52 18.75 5.36 -4.10
C ASP A 52 19.70 4.45 -3.29
N SER A 53 20.89 4.97 -2.96
CA SER A 53 21.85 4.22 -2.16
C SER A 53 21.32 3.95 -0.74
N TYR A 54 20.51 4.83 -0.15
CA TYR A 54 19.95 4.63 1.19
C TYR A 54 19.05 3.39 1.25
N PHE A 55 18.18 3.21 0.25
CA PHE A 55 17.37 2.01 0.09
C PHE A 55 18.25 0.75 -0.07
N LEU A 56 19.23 0.82 -0.97
CA LEU A 56 20.13 -0.31 -1.23
C LEU A 56 20.86 -0.74 0.04
N ASN A 57 21.34 0.23 0.80
CA ASN A 57 22.11 0.03 2.02
C ASN A 57 21.28 -0.60 3.14
N ASP A 58 20.01 -0.22 3.29
CA ASP A 58 19.11 -0.89 4.24
C ASP A 58 18.94 -2.37 3.88
N ILE A 59 18.64 -2.69 2.62
CA ILE A 59 18.48 -4.07 2.17
C ILE A 59 19.80 -4.84 2.34
N ALA A 60 20.92 -4.24 1.93
CA ALA A 60 22.23 -4.87 2.02
C ALA A 60 22.62 -5.16 3.47
N TYR A 61 22.39 -4.21 4.38
CA TYR A 61 22.73 -4.39 5.79
C TYR A 61 21.90 -5.50 6.41
N ARG A 62 20.60 -5.47 6.14
CA ARG A 62 19.67 -6.47 6.62
C ARG A 62 20.07 -7.87 6.19
N VAL A 63 20.46 -8.04 4.93
CA VAL A 63 20.87 -9.34 4.39
C VAL A 63 22.24 -9.78 4.90
N ILE A 64 23.24 -8.90 4.85
CA ILE A 64 24.64 -9.25 5.14
C ILE A 64 24.86 -9.49 6.64
N CYS A 65 24.13 -8.82 7.54
CA CYS A 65 24.19 -9.14 8.97
C CYS A 65 23.76 -10.59 9.27
N GLN A 66 22.75 -11.10 8.54
CA GLN A 66 22.30 -12.48 8.69
C GLN A 66 23.22 -13.48 7.96
N HIS A 67 23.87 -13.04 6.87
CA HIS A 67 24.75 -13.85 6.03
C HIS A 67 26.06 -13.12 5.71
N PRO A 68 27.02 -13.04 6.66
CA PRO A 68 28.25 -12.25 6.48
C PRO A 68 29.10 -12.66 5.26
N SER A 69 28.99 -13.91 4.80
CA SER A 69 29.68 -14.40 3.61
C SER A 69 29.27 -13.68 2.31
N LEU A 70 28.10 -13.03 2.29
CA LEU A 70 27.61 -12.26 1.14
C LEU A 70 28.25 -10.87 1.02
N LYS A 71 29.00 -10.39 2.04
CA LYS A 71 29.66 -9.08 2.01
C LYS A 71 30.63 -8.95 0.83
N ASN A 72 31.48 -9.95 0.63
CA ASN A 72 32.47 -9.97 -0.46
C ASN A 72 31.80 -9.90 -1.85
N PHE A 73 30.65 -10.55 -2.01
CA PHE A 73 29.87 -10.47 -3.25
C PHE A 73 29.35 -9.04 -3.47
N PHE A 74 28.77 -8.43 -2.42
CA PHE A 74 28.22 -7.09 -2.50
C PHE A 74 29.29 -6.04 -2.83
N GLU A 75 30.42 -6.04 -2.11
CA GLU A 75 31.55 -5.13 -2.37
C GLU A 75 32.12 -5.30 -3.78
N LYS A 76 32.24 -6.55 -4.27
CA LYS A 76 32.67 -6.81 -5.65
C LYS A 76 31.71 -6.18 -6.66
N ARG A 77 30.39 -6.34 -6.46
CA ARG A 77 29.38 -5.75 -7.34
C ARG A 77 29.43 -4.22 -7.32
N LEU A 78 29.60 -3.58 -6.16
CA LEU A 78 29.76 -2.13 -6.07
C LEU A 78 30.94 -1.62 -6.91
N ARG A 79 32.09 -2.32 -6.84
CA ARG A 79 33.26 -2.00 -7.68
C ARG A 79 33.00 -2.20 -9.18
N GLU A 80 32.28 -3.25 -9.56
CA GLU A 80 31.90 -3.49 -10.96
C GLU A 80 30.95 -2.40 -11.49
N GLU A 81 30.10 -1.82 -10.64
CA GLU A 81 29.23 -0.67 -10.96
C GLU A 81 29.97 0.69 -10.85
N MET A 82 31.28 0.68 -10.56
CA MET A 82 32.13 1.86 -10.37
C MET A 82 31.70 2.78 -9.20
N ASP A 83 30.94 2.27 -8.24
CA ASP A 83 30.59 2.98 -7.00
C ASP A 83 31.65 2.75 -5.92
N LEU A 84 32.81 3.38 -6.13
CA LEU A 84 33.99 3.19 -5.28
C LEU A 84 33.79 3.74 -3.86
N GLU A 85 33.03 4.84 -3.72
CA GLU A 85 32.73 5.44 -2.42
C GLU A 85 31.92 4.48 -1.54
N GLU A 86 30.85 3.89 -2.08
CA GLU A 86 30.06 2.91 -1.34
C GLU A 86 30.87 1.62 -1.09
N ALA A 87 31.70 1.20 -2.04
CA ALA A 87 32.56 0.03 -1.86
C ALA A 87 33.55 0.21 -0.69
N GLU A 88 34.24 1.35 -0.61
CA GLU A 88 35.15 1.70 0.50
C GLU A 88 34.41 1.80 1.84
N ARG A 89 33.20 2.37 1.82
CA ARG A 89 32.35 2.47 3.02
C ARG A 89 31.96 1.09 3.55
N TRP A 90 31.61 0.15 2.67
CA TRP A 90 31.30 -1.22 3.08
C TRP A 90 32.53 -2.01 3.50
N GLU A 91 33.67 -1.83 2.82
CA GLU A 91 34.93 -2.50 3.14
C GLU A 91 35.40 -2.14 4.57
N SER A 92 35.34 -0.87 4.92
CA SER A 92 35.71 -0.36 6.25
C SER A 92 34.72 -0.75 7.37
N MET A 93 33.51 -1.18 7.02
CA MET A 93 32.48 -1.53 8.00
C MET A 93 32.68 -2.93 8.57
N HIS A 94 32.83 -3.02 9.89
CA HIS A 94 32.78 -4.30 10.59
C HIS A 94 31.33 -4.75 10.76
N ILE A 95 31.00 -5.93 10.21
CA ILE A 95 29.65 -6.51 10.30
C ILE A 95 29.73 -7.77 11.16
N GLY A 96 29.15 -7.70 12.35
CA GLY A 96 28.94 -8.89 13.20
C GLY A 96 27.83 -9.78 12.65
N SER A 97 27.79 -11.04 13.08
CA SER A 97 26.63 -11.90 12.81
C SER A 97 25.47 -11.49 13.72
N ASP A 98 24.48 -10.81 13.13
CA ASP A 98 23.23 -10.46 13.79
C ASP A 98 22.08 -10.99 12.95
N LYS A 99 21.33 -11.94 13.52
CA LYS A 99 20.15 -12.52 12.85
C LYS A 99 19.04 -11.50 12.68
N TYR A 100 19.03 -10.42 13.47
CA TYR A 100 18.00 -9.41 13.44
C TYR A 100 18.58 -8.03 13.75
N PRO A 101 19.28 -7.39 12.78
CA PRO A 101 19.78 -6.03 12.96
C PRO A 101 18.62 -5.08 13.26
N ARG A 102 18.59 -4.60 14.51
CA ARG A 102 17.60 -3.63 15.02
C ARG A 102 18.06 -2.18 14.90
N PHE A 103 19.31 -2.00 14.51
CA PHE A 103 19.95 -0.72 14.31
C PHE A 103 20.64 -0.74 12.95
N PHE A 104 20.47 0.34 12.19
CA PHE A 104 21.09 0.49 10.88
C PHE A 104 22.18 1.56 11.01
N PRO A 105 23.42 1.28 10.60
CA PRO A 105 24.55 2.17 10.82
C PRO A 105 24.60 3.34 9.85
N PHE A 106 23.72 3.35 8.84
CA PHE A 106 23.69 4.36 7.80
C PHE A 106 22.82 5.54 8.21
N GLU A 107 23.35 6.74 8.01
CA GLU A 107 22.58 7.97 8.14
C GLU A 107 21.46 8.01 7.09
N ASP A 108 20.33 8.60 7.47
CA ASP A 108 19.23 8.84 6.53
C ASP A 108 19.57 10.01 5.59
N ASN A 109 18.92 10.06 4.43
CA ASN A 109 19.15 11.12 3.45
C ASN A 109 18.77 12.50 4.03
N PRO A 110 19.72 13.45 4.17
CA PRO A 110 19.46 14.74 4.80
C PRO A 110 18.51 15.64 3.99
N ASN A 111 18.31 15.34 2.70
CA ASN A 111 17.44 16.09 1.81
C ASN A 111 16.04 15.47 1.67
N ASP A 112 15.74 14.40 2.41
CA ASP A 112 14.46 13.72 2.32
C ASP A 112 13.38 14.46 3.11
N ASP A 113 12.28 14.80 2.45
CA ASP A 113 11.20 15.62 3.01
C ASP A 113 9.86 14.89 3.00
N LEU A 114 9.09 14.96 4.09
CA LEU A 114 7.80 14.24 4.18
C LEU A 114 6.83 14.60 3.06
N TYR A 115 6.89 15.82 2.54
CA TYR A 115 6.03 16.36 1.50
C TYR A 115 6.76 16.57 0.17
N ALA A 116 7.86 15.82 -0.06
CA ALA A 116 8.65 15.94 -1.28
C ALA A 116 7.77 15.80 -2.53
N GLU A 117 7.93 16.75 -3.45
CA GLU A 117 7.22 16.79 -4.72
C GLU A 117 8.11 16.26 -5.83
N LYS A 118 7.65 15.23 -6.53
CA LYS A 118 8.27 14.72 -7.75
C LYS A 118 7.31 14.98 -8.90
N SER A 119 7.80 15.48 -10.04
CA SER A 119 6.94 15.89 -11.18
C SER A 119 5.97 14.78 -11.59
N ASP A 120 6.50 13.57 -11.69
CA ASP A 120 5.83 12.42 -12.31
C ASP A 120 4.99 11.59 -11.31
N TYR A 121 5.12 11.87 -10.01
CA TYR A 121 4.49 11.11 -8.94
C TYR A 121 3.56 11.96 -8.08
N LEU A 122 2.54 11.31 -7.53
CA LEU A 122 1.64 11.91 -6.56
C LEU A 122 2.44 12.21 -5.28
N SER A 123 2.26 13.41 -4.73
CA SER A 123 2.82 13.81 -3.45
C SER A 123 1.76 13.77 -2.36
N LEU A 124 2.22 13.55 -1.12
CA LEU A 124 1.35 13.66 0.05
C LEU A 124 0.90 15.13 0.21
N PRO A 125 -0.40 15.41 0.38
CA PRO A 125 -0.87 16.78 0.59
C PRO A 125 -0.26 17.38 1.86
N ARG A 126 0.20 18.64 1.79
CA ARG A 126 0.74 19.37 2.96
C ARG A 126 -0.30 19.59 4.07
N SER A 127 -1.58 19.52 3.74
CA SER A 127 -2.68 19.55 4.71
C SER A 127 -2.76 18.26 5.53
N THR A 128 -2.17 17.16 5.06
CA THR A 128 -2.20 15.87 5.75
C THR A 128 -1.07 15.78 6.75
N SER A 129 -1.42 15.72 8.04
CA SER A 129 -0.47 15.45 9.11
C SER A 129 -0.17 13.96 9.21
N VAL A 130 1.08 13.58 9.48
CA VAL A 130 1.48 12.17 9.63
C VAL A 130 1.99 11.94 11.05
N LYS A 131 1.40 10.95 11.72
CA LYS A 131 1.76 10.57 13.09
C LYS A 131 2.25 9.13 13.14
N VAL A 132 3.54 8.95 13.36
CA VAL A 132 4.13 7.64 13.63
C VAL A 132 3.83 7.26 15.08
N CYS A 133 2.98 6.27 15.29
CA CYS A 133 2.50 5.84 16.60
C CYS A 133 3.37 4.71 17.13
N LEU A 134 4.32 5.05 17.99
CA LEU A 134 5.31 4.14 18.58
C LEU A 134 4.96 3.75 20.01
N LYS A 135 4.15 4.58 20.70
CA LYS A 135 3.76 4.42 22.11
C LYS A 135 2.28 4.07 22.24
N ASP A 136 1.96 3.36 23.31
CA ASP A 136 0.59 2.95 23.66
C ASP A 136 -0.42 4.12 23.63
N ASP A 137 -0.05 5.29 24.16
CA ASP A 137 -0.96 6.45 24.20
C ASP A 137 -1.20 7.06 22.81
N GLU A 138 -0.22 7.01 21.91
CA GLU A 138 -0.36 7.46 20.52
C GLU A 138 -1.30 6.53 19.74
N ILE A 139 -1.23 5.22 19.99
CA ILE A 139 -2.13 4.22 19.40
C ILE A 139 -3.56 4.42 19.95
N ARG A 140 -3.72 4.69 21.26
CA ARG A 140 -5.03 4.99 21.85
C ARG A 140 -5.64 6.27 21.28
N GLU A 141 -4.84 7.30 21.02
CA GLU A 141 -5.30 8.53 20.39
C GLU A 141 -5.81 8.29 18.96
N ALA A 142 -5.12 7.44 18.18
CA ALA A 142 -5.61 7.02 16.87
C ALA A 142 -6.97 6.29 16.99
N ALA A 143 -7.12 5.38 17.97
CA ALA A 143 -8.39 4.69 18.22
C ALA A 143 -9.51 5.66 18.63
N ALA A 144 -9.21 6.64 19.51
CA ALA A 144 -10.17 7.66 19.91
C ALA A 144 -10.60 8.55 18.74
N THR A 145 -9.67 8.88 17.83
CA THR A 145 -9.97 9.64 16.60
C THR A 145 -10.92 8.87 15.69
N ILE A 146 -10.67 7.57 15.48
CA ILE A 146 -11.55 6.68 14.71
C ILE A 146 -12.94 6.61 15.34
N LYS A 147 -13.00 6.44 16.67
CA LYS A 147 -14.27 6.40 17.40
C LYS A 147 -15.05 7.71 17.24
N CYS A 148 -14.42 8.85 17.44
CA CYS A 148 -15.05 10.16 17.29
C CYS A 148 -15.58 10.38 15.86
N ALA A 149 -14.81 9.99 14.84
CA ALA A 149 -15.24 10.08 13.45
C ALA A 149 -16.44 9.16 13.18
N ASN A 150 -16.43 7.94 13.71
CA ASN A 150 -17.56 7.01 13.60
C ASN A 150 -18.83 7.56 14.26
N GLU A 151 -18.70 8.18 15.44
CA GLU A 151 -19.82 8.83 16.15
C GLU A 151 -20.34 10.07 15.40
N SER A 152 -19.46 10.78 14.69
CA SER A 152 -19.81 12.00 13.92
C SER A 152 -20.61 11.70 12.64
N GLY A 153 -20.59 10.46 12.16
CA GLY A 153 -21.38 10.00 11.01
C GLY A 153 -20.52 9.56 9.84
N PHE A 154 -21.10 9.60 8.63
CA PHE A 154 -20.48 9.02 7.44
C PHE A 154 -19.10 9.63 7.16
N ASN A 155 -18.08 8.78 7.07
CA ASN A 155 -16.74 9.16 6.64
C ASN A 155 -16.03 8.00 5.92
N VAL A 156 -14.97 8.30 5.20
CA VAL A 156 -14.12 7.32 4.50
C VAL A 156 -12.78 7.22 5.20
N VAL A 157 -12.21 6.03 5.30
CA VAL A 157 -10.91 5.79 5.90
C VAL A 157 -10.02 5.15 4.85
N GLY A 158 -8.86 5.73 4.58
CA GLY A 158 -7.81 5.06 3.81
C GLY A 158 -7.11 4.06 4.71
N PHE A 159 -6.92 2.83 4.23
CA PHE A 159 -6.33 1.75 5.02
C PHE A 159 -5.38 0.91 4.16
N ASP A 160 -4.22 0.60 4.72
CA ASP A 160 -3.25 -0.32 4.14
C ASP A 160 -2.42 -1.02 5.23
N CYS A 161 -1.55 -1.95 4.83
CA CYS A 161 -0.55 -2.58 5.70
C CYS A 161 0.80 -2.78 4.99
N GLU A 162 1.90 -2.71 5.75
CA GLU A 162 3.24 -3.01 5.22
C GLU A 162 3.93 -4.15 5.95
N TRP A 163 4.69 -4.94 5.21
CA TRP A 163 5.49 -6.06 5.72
C TRP A 163 6.78 -6.24 4.90
N PRO A 164 7.88 -6.72 5.51
CA PRO A 164 9.11 -6.95 4.78
C PRO A 164 8.94 -8.01 3.67
N PRO A 165 9.65 -7.87 2.54
CA PRO A 165 9.50 -8.79 1.40
C PRO A 165 10.03 -10.20 1.68
N TYR A 166 10.60 -10.44 2.85
CA TYR A 166 11.17 -11.71 3.30
C TYR A 166 10.47 -12.31 4.52
N SER A 167 9.43 -11.66 5.04
CA SER A 167 8.71 -12.14 6.22
C SER A 167 7.75 -13.28 5.88
N ASP A 168 7.38 -14.05 6.91
CA ASP A 168 6.29 -15.01 6.83
C ASP A 168 4.93 -14.32 6.63
N SER A 169 3.92 -15.10 6.26
CA SER A 169 2.57 -14.63 5.94
C SER A 169 1.83 -13.93 7.10
N ASN A 170 2.32 -14.05 8.33
CA ASN A 170 1.67 -13.55 9.54
C ASN A 170 2.32 -12.28 10.11
N TYR A 171 3.45 -11.82 9.56
CA TYR A 171 4.13 -10.64 10.06
C TYR A 171 3.61 -9.37 9.40
N ILE A 172 3.30 -8.37 10.22
CA ILE A 172 2.90 -7.02 9.79
C ILE A 172 3.81 -6.05 10.52
N SER A 173 4.46 -5.16 9.76
CA SER A 173 5.35 -4.15 10.32
C SER A 173 4.61 -2.86 10.66
N LEU A 174 3.74 -2.42 9.76
CA LEU A 174 3.08 -1.14 9.86
C LEU A 174 1.62 -1.29 9.43
N ILE A 175 0.73 -0.59 10.14
CA ILE A 175 -0.67 -0.45 9.76
C ILE A 175 -0.91 1.04 9.49
N GLN A 176 -1.44 1.38 8.31
CA GLN A 176 -1.66 2.75 7.90
C GLN A 176 -3.15 3.08 7.93
N ILE A 177 -3.49 4.20 8.56
CA ILE A 177 -4.88 4.66 8.68
C ILE A 177 -4.92 6.14 8.36
N ALA A 178 -5.55 6.49 7.25
CA ALA A 178 -5.74 7.87 6.82
C ALA A 178 -7.20 8.31 7.06
N LEU A 179 -7.40 9.37 7.84
CA LEU A 179 -8.70 9.88 8.25
C LEU A 179 -8.58 11.37 8.60
N ASP A 180 -9.47 12.19 8.06
CA ASP A 180 -9.60 13.63 8.39
C ASP A 180 -8.28 14.42 8.35
N ASN A 181 -7.54 14.30 7.24
CA ASN A 181 -6.23 14.93 7.04
C ASN A 181 -5.18 14.52 8.09
N GLN A 182 -5.37 13.37 8.73
CA GLN A 182 -4.38 12.74 9.59
C GLN A 182 -4.10 11.35 9.06
N CYS A 183 -2.83 10.98 9.00
CA CYS A 183 -2.39 9.63 8.71
C CYS A 183 -1.65 9.07 9.92
N PHE A 184 -2.21 8.01 10.52
CA PHE A 184 -1.60 7.28 11.61
C PHE A 184 -0.83 6.09 11.05
N LEU A 185 0.46 6.02 11.38
CA LEU A 185 1.33 4.90 11.05
C LEU A 185 1.58 4.11 12.33
N ILE A 186 0.85 3.02 12.53
CA ILE A 186 0.88 2.22 13.76
C ILE A 186 1.99 1.18 13.66
N ASP A 187 2.96 1.22 14.57
CA ASP A 187 4.06 0.25 14.64
C ASP A 187 3.54 -1.13 15.10
N ALA A 188 3.25 -2.01 14.15
CA ALA A 188 2.76 -3.36 14.41
C ALA A 188 3.88 -4.38 14.69
N SER A 189 5.14 -4.02 14.39
CA SER A 189 6.32 -4.82 14.74
C SER A 189 6.53 -4.89 16.24
N TYR A 190 6.32 -3.77 16.94
CA TYR A 190 6.66 -3.69 18.36
C TYR A 190 5.66 -3.00 19.26
N GLY A 191 4.58 -2.46 18.70
CA GLY A 191 3.50 -1.90 19.50
C GLY A 191 2.78 -2.98 20.30
N ASN A 192 2.13 -2.55 21.38
CA ASN A 192 1.39 -3.44 22.27
C ASN A 192 0.24 -4.14 21.52
N LYS A 193 0.38 -5.46 21.31
CA LYS A 193 -0.59 -6.28 20.55
C LYS A 193 -2.02 -6.13 21.04
N LYS A 194 -2.23 -5.98 22.35
CA LYS A 194 -3.58 -5.81 22.92
C LYS A 194 -4.20 -4.48 22.49
N ILE A 195 -3.46 -3.38 22.60
CA ILE A 195 -3.94 -2.03 22.25
C ILE A 195 -4.14 -1.91 20.74
N ILE A 196 -3.23 -2.50 19.94
CA ILE A 196 -3.44 -2.57 18.49
C ILE A 196 -4.70 -3.37 18.17
N GLY A 197 -4.94 -4.49 18.87
CA GLY A 197 -6.18 -5.26 18.75
C GLY A 197 -7.44 -4.45 19.07
N GLU A 198 -7.40 -3.62 20.12
CA GLU A 198 -8.48 -2.68 20.48
C GLU A 198 -8.71 -1.65 19.36
N LEU A 199 -7.65 -1.04 18.83
CA LEU A 199 -7.71 -0.10 17.69
C LEU A 199 -8.31 -0.76 16.44
N LEU A 200 -7.88 -1.97 16.10
CA LEU A 200 -8.41 -2.73 14.97
C LEU A 200 -9.88 -3.09 15.17
N ASN A 201 -10.27 -3.45 16.40
CA ASN A 201 -11.66 -3.70 16.73
C ASN A 201 -12.51 -2.45 16.51
N GLU A 202 -12.05 -1.28 16.97
CA GLU A 202 -12.74 0.00 16.76
C GLU A 202 -12.89 0.31 15.26
N LEU A 203 -11.81 0.23 14.49
CA LEU A 203 -11.81 0.53 13.04
C LEU A 203 -12.75 -0.38 12.25
N PHE A 204 -12.64 -1.69 12.45
CA PHE A 204 -13.35 -2.67 11.61
C PHE A 204 -14.78 -2.96 12.10
N SER A 205 -15.17 -2.52 13.29
CA SER A 205 -16.57 -2.55 13.75
C SER A 205 -17.35 -1.26 13.47
N ALA A 206 -16.65 -0.16 13.11
CA ALA A 206 -17.26 1.13 12.82
C ALA A 206 -18.27 1.06 11.64
N ASN A 207 -19.54 1.33 11.94
CA ASN A 207 -20.66 1.27 10.99
C ASN A 207 -20.76 2.52 10.11
N ASN A 208 -20.28 3.67 10.57
CA ASN A 208 -20.35 4.91 9.79
C ASN A 208 -19.08 5.17 8.98
N LEU A 209 -18.06 4.33 9.13
CA LEU A 209 -16.78 4.44 8.43
C LEU A 209 -16.65 3.41 7.32
N ILE A 210 -16.42 3.89 6.10
CA ILE A 210 -16.08 3.04 4.95
C ILE A 210 -14.56 2.91 4.86
N LYS A 211 -14.03 1.69 5.01
CA LYS A 211 -12.59 1.42 4.92
C LYS A 211 -12.24 1.14 3.46
N LEU A 212 -11.46 2.03 2.85
CA LEU A 212 -11.05 1.99 1.45
C LEU A 212 -9.59 1.56 1.33
N GLY A 213 -9.33 0.74 0.32
CA GLY A 213 -7.97 0.33 -0.06
C GLY A 213 -7.96 -0.38 -1.41
N LYS A 214 -6.78 -0.78 -1.88
CA LYS A 214 -6.64 -1.65 -3.06
C LYS A 214 -6.53 -3.10 -2.61
N SER A 215 -7.55 -3.91 -2.89
CA SER A 215 -7.65 -5.29 -2.40
C SER A 215 -7.60 -5.43 -0.86
N PRO A 216 -8.30 -4.57 -0.08
CA PRO A 216 -8.12 -4.46 1.37
C PRO A 216 -8.49 -5.72 2.16
N ILE A 217 -9.19 -6.68 1.54
CA ILE A 217 -9.50 -7.98 2.15
C ILE A 217 -8.24 -8.81 2.34
N ASP A 218 -7.25 -8.69 1.47
CA ASP A 218 -5.98 -9.42 1.58
C ASP A 218 -5.22 -8.95 2.84
N ASP A 219 -5.22 -7.64 3.08
CA ASP A 219 -4.64 -7.00 4.27
C ASP A 219 -5.41 -7.37 5.55
N VAL A 220 -6.75 -7.36 5.50
CA VAL A 220 -7.58 -7.82 6.63
C VAL A 220 -7.30 -9.30 6.94
N CYS A 221 -7.10 -10.14 5.92
CA CYS A 221 -6.76 -11.55 6.13
C CYS A 221 -5.38 -11.69 6.79
N LYS A 222 -4.40 -10.85 6.45
CA LYS A 222 -3.11 -10.81 7.16
C LYS A 222 -3.28 -10.32 8.59
N LEU A 223 -4.04 -9.26 8.82
CA LEU A 223 -4.35 -8.76 10.16
C LEU A 223 -5.02 -9.84 11.01
N LEU A 224 -5.98 -10.58 10.45
CA LEU A 224 -6.66 -11.65 11.17
C LEU A 224 -5.70 -12.77 11.60
N ARG A 225 -4.69 -13.09 10.79
CA ARG A 225 -3.64 -14.05 11.17
C ARG A 225 -2.72 -13.49 12.26
N ALA A 226 -2.42 -12.19 12.21
CA ALA A 226 -1.56 -11.52 13.18
C ALA A 226 -2.28 -11.17 14.51
N TYR A 227 -3.60 -11.04 14.48
CA TYR A 227 -4.48 -10.62 15.58
C TYR A 227 -5.76 -11.48 15.62
N PRO A 228 -5.66 -12.81 15.86
CA PRO A 228 -6.78 -13.75 15.73
C PRO A 228 -7.93 -13.49 16.70
N ASP A 229 -7.65 -12.86 17.85
CA ASP A 229 -8.65 -12.56 18.88
C ASP A 229 -9.56 -11.36 18.54
N VAL A 230 -9.23 -10.60 17.49
CA VAL A 230 -10.01 -9.41 17.09
C VAL A 230 -11.21 -9.84 16.26
N LYS A 231 -12.37 -9.96 16.91
CA LYS A 231 -13.63 -10.40 16.28
C LYS A 231 -14.04 -9.55 15.07
N ALA A 232 -13.79 -8.25 15.11
CA ALA A 232 -14.12 -7.34 14.00
C ALA A 232 -13.38 -7.70 12.69
N LEU A 233 -12.21 -8.35 12.76
CA LEU A 233 -11.47 -8.78 11.55
C LEU A 233 -12.09 -10.03 10.88
N GLN A 234 -12.86 -10.84 11.63
CA GLN A 234 -13.54 -12.02 11.07
C GLN A 234 -14.73 -11.62 10.19
N LYS A 235 -15.43 -10.56 10.58
CA LYS A 235 -16.56 -9.98 9.85
C LYS A 235 -16.41 -8.46 9.83
N PRO A 236 -15.49 -7.93 9.01
CA PRO A 236 -15.20 -6.51 8.99
C PRO A 236 -16.36 -5.74 8.35
N THR A 237 -16.83 -4.71 9.04
CA THR A 237 -17.90 -3.84 8.57
C THR A 237 -17.39 -2.91 7.47
N HIS A 238 -18.13 -2.73 6.38
CA HIS A 238 -17.90 -1.70 5.35
C HIS A 238 -16.45 -1.57 4.84
N VAL A 239 -15.78 -2.69 4.55
CA VAL A 239 -14.50 -2.72 3.83
C VAL A 239 -14.76 -2.78 2.32
N LEU A 240 -14.30 -1.77 1.58
CA LEU A 240 -14.61 -1.60 0.16
C LEU A 240 -13.33 -1.40 -0.67
N CYS A 241 -13.17 -2.25 -1.69
CA CYS A 241 -12.07 -2.11 -2.65
C CYS A 241 -12.35 -0.93 -3.61
N LEU A 242 -11.32 -0.11 -3.87
CA LEU A 242 -11.43 1.02 -4.80
C LEU A 242 -11.92 0.62 -6.20
N THR A 243 -11.50 -0.53 -6.72
CA THR A 243 -11.94 -0.98 -8.05
C THR A 243 -13.43 -1.29 -8.07
N LYS A 244 -13.99 -1.82 -6.97
CA LYS A 244 -15.44 -2.03 -6.81
C LYS A 244 -16.18 -0.69 -6.76
N LEU A 245 -15.65 0.28 -6.01
CA LEU A 245 -16.25 1.62 -5.93
C LEU A 245 -16.25 2.32 -7.30
N ILE A 246 -15.15 2.27 -8.04
CA ILE A 246 -15.05 2.90 -9.37
C ILE A 246 -15.98 2.22 -10.38
N ASN A 247 -16.11 0.89 -10.34
CA ASN A 247 -17.08 0.18 -11.19
C ASN A 247 -18.53 0.53 -10.81
N ALA A 248 -18.82 0.68 -9.53
CA ALA A 248 -20.13 1.11 -9.06
C ALA A 248 -20.44 2.55 -9.51
N PHE A 249 -19.46 3.46 -9.40
CA PHE A 249 -19.56 4.80 -9.97
C PHE A 249 -19.83 4.74 -11.47
N ASN A 250 -19.08 3.92 -12.22
CA ASN A 250 -19.24 3.81 -13.68
C ASN A 250 -20.65 3.36 -14.10
N THR A 251 -21.33 2.60 -13.25
CA THR A 251 -22.66 2.01 -13.53
C THR A 251 -23.82 2.69 -12.80
N ALA A 252 -23.57 3.76 -12.05
CA ALA A 252 -24.55 4.38 -11.15
C ALA A 252 -25.66 5.17 -11.85
N SER A 253 -25.47 5.56 -13.11
CA SER A 253 -26.45 6.36 -13.85
C SER A 253 -27.39 5.49 -14.67
N ASP A 254 -28.70 5.70 -14.52
CA ASP A 254 -29.72 5.00 -15.32
C ASP A 254 -29.79 5.49 -16.77
N TYR A 255 -29.34 6.73 -17.04
CA TYR A 255 -29.41 7.36 -18.36
C TYR A 255 -28.10 7.28 -19.16
N ASN A 256 -26.96 7.13 -18.48
CA ASN A 256 -25.66 7.05 -19.15
C ASN A 256 -25.39 5.61 -19.58
N ARG A 257 -25.47 5.36 -20.89
CA ARG A 257 -25.43 4.00 -21.43
C ARG A 257 -24.02 3.45 -21.63
N SER A 258 -23.02 4.31 -21.89
CA SER A 258 -21.60 3.93 -22.02
C SER A 258 -20.87 3.85 -20.69
N GLY A 259 -21.44 4.45 -19.64
CA GLY A 259 -20.89 4.48 -18.28
C GLY A 259 -20.32 5.84 -17.91
N ASN A 260 -20.36 6.18 -16.62
CA ASN A 260 -20.00 7.52 -16.14
C ASN A 260 -18.55 7.91 -16.39
N ILE A 261 -17.64 6.94 -16.48
CA ILE A 261 -16.22 7.18 -16.78
C ILE A 261 -16.03 7.76 -18.17
N ASP A 262 -16.85 7.37 -19.15
CA ASP A 262 -16.77 7.88 -20.51
C ASP A 262 -17.03 9.40 -20.58
N SER A 263 -17.86 9.90 -19.66
CA SER A 263 -18.19 11.34 -19.59
C SER A 263 -17.11 12.19 -18.92
N VAL A 264 -16.34 11.62 -17.99
CA VAL A 264 -15.31 12.36 -17.22
C VAL A 264 -13.89 12.08 -17.70
N LEU A 265 -13.68 10.93 -18.36
CA LEU A 265 -12.41 10.45 -18.89
C LEU A 265 -12.65 9.65 -20.20
N PRO A 266 -13.05 10.30 -21.31
CA PRO A 266 -13.44 9.61 -22.56
C PRO A 266 -12.31 8.76 -23.20
N HIS A 267 -11.04 9.08 -22.92
CA HIS A 267 -9.89 8.36 -23.47
C HIS A 267 -9.37 7.22 -22.58
N TRP A 268 -10.19 6.73 -21.64
CA TRP A 268 -9.79 5.66 -20.70
C TRP A 268 -9.29 4.38 -21.39
N LYS A 269 -9.78 4.06 -22.60
CA LYS A 269 -9.30 2.91 -23.37
C LYS A 269 -7.85 3.05 -23.82
N MET A 270 -7.47 4.24 -24.29
CA MET A 270 -6.09 4.51 -24.70
C MET A 270 -5.16 4.33 -23.51
N PHE A 271 -5.56 4.85 -22.35
CA PHE A 271 -4.84 4.66 -21.11
C PHE A 271 -4.56 3.18 -20.84
N PHE A 272 -5.56 2.30 -20.82
CA PHE A 272 -5.30 0.88 -20.52
C PHE A 272 -4.56 0.13 -21.64
N ASN A 273 -4.77 0.49 -22.91
CA ASN A 273 -4.09 -0.15 -24.05
C ASN A 273 -2.59 0.17 -24.07
N GLU A 274 -2.20 1.42 -23.80
CA GLU A 274 -0.79 1.82 -23.68
C GLU A 274 -0.04 0.93 -22.68
N PHE A 275 -0.68 0.55 -21.58
CA PHE A 275 -0.07 -0.30 -20.56
C PHE A 275 -0.11 -1.80 -20.86
N GLU A 276 -1.05 -2.29 -21.67
CA GLU A 276 -1.02 -3.68 -22.12
C GLU A 276 0.21 -3.93 -23.01
N HIS A 277 0.54 -2.97 -23.89
CA HIS A 277 1.76 -3.03 -24.70
C HIS A 277 3.04 -2.98 -23.86
N GLU A 278 3.11 -2.14 -22.81
CA GLU A 278 4.26 -2.13 -21.87
C GLU A 278 4.43 -3.46 -21.11
N ASN A 279 3.35 -4.17 -20.78
CA ASN A 279 3.47 -5.46 -20.08
C ASN A 279 3.87 -6.59 -21.05
N VAL A 280 3.48 -6.52 -22.33
CA VAL A 280 3.88 -7.52 -23.35
C VAL A 280 5.38 -7.44 -23.68
N LEU A 281 5.95 -6.23 -23.76
CA LEU A 281 7.40 -6.03 -23.94
C LEU A 281 8.23 -6.54 -22.74
N ASN A 282 7.66 -6.55 -21.54
CA ASN A 282 8.34 -7.02 -20.34
C ASN A 282 8.15 -8.53 -20.06
N ASN A 283 7.18 -9.18 -20.71
CA ASN A 283 6.82 -10.59 -20.47
C ASN A 283 7.23 -11.55 -21.59
N SER A 284 8.06 -11.13 -22.55
CA SER A 284 8.60 -12.00 -23.61
C SER A 284 9.72 -12.94 -23.11
N THR A 285 9.50 -13.59 -21.98
CA THR A 285 10.18 -14.82 -21.54
C THR A 285 9.13 -15.78 -21.00
N GLN A 286 8.38 -16.35 -21.97
CA GLN A 286 7.83 -17.72 -22.07
C GLN A 286 7.25 -18.43 -20.84
N ASP A 287 6.11 -19.14 -20.89
CA ASP A 287 4.98 -19.21 -21.84
C ASP A 287 3.95 -20.22 -21.28
N ASP A 288 2.78 -20.22 -21.91
CA ASP A 288 1.86 -21.34 -22.15
C ASP A 288 0.54 -21.54 -21.35
N LEU A 289 -0.51 -21.01 -21.99
CA LEU A 289 -1.64 -21.73 -22.62
C LEU A 289 -2.57 -22.61 -21.76
N ASN A 290 -3.84 -22.18 -21.65
CA ASN A 290 -4.98 -22.80 -22.35
C ASN A 290 -6.31 -22.23 -21.85
N THR A 291 -7.15 -21.71 -22.74
CA THR A 291 -8.62 -21.80 -22.58
C THR A 291 -9.29 -21.87 -23.94
N SER A 292 -9.95 -23.01 -24.15
CA SER A 292 -10.79 -23.36 -25.29
C SER A 292 -12.10 -22.57 -25.29
N SER A 293 -12.51 -22.18 -26.49
CA SER A 293 -13.81 -21.63 -26.83
C SER A 293 -14.87 -22.72 -26.83
N ASP A 294 -16.06 -22.45 -26.30
CA ASP A 294 -17.27 -23.07 -26.86
C ASP A 294 -18.47 -22.12 -26.77
N CYS A 295 -19.22 -22.04 -27.87
CA CYS A 295 -20.34 -21.13 -28.10
C CYS A 295 -21.63 -21.94 -28.14
N GLY A 296 -22.64 -21.53 -27.38
CA GLY A 296 -24.01 -22.04 -27.49
C GLY A 296 -25.02 -20.90 -27.48
N GLU A 297 -25.63 -20.61 -28.63
CA GLU A 297 -26.80 -19.74 -28.77
C GLU A 297 -28.08 -20.47 -28.41
N ILE A 298 -28.97 -19.85 -27.63
CA ILE A 298 -30.42 -20.11 -27.64
C ILE A 298 -31.15 -18.77 -27.48
N VAL A 299 -32.12 -18.52 -28.37
CA VAL A 299 -32.97 -17.32 -28.44
C VAL A 299 -34.38 -17.62 -27.91
N LYS A 300 -35.06 -16.56 -27.43
CA LYS A 300 -36.52 -16.31 -27.21
C LYS A 300 -36.94 -16.32 -25.72
N ASP A 301 -37.74 -15.40 -25.18
CA ASP A 301 -38.57 -14.32 -25.74
C ASP A 301 -38.80 -13.17 -24.71
N ASN A 302 -39.46 -12.12 -25.21
CA ASN A 302 -39.73 -10.76 -24.70
C ASN A 302 -40.19 -10.55 -23.24
N GLU A 303 -39.62 -9.50 -22.62
CA GLU A 303 -40.35 -8.57 -21.73
C GLU A 303 -39.75 -7.15 -21.84
N PHE A 304 -40.63 -6.15 -21.89
CA PHE A 304 -40.34 -4.75 -22.19
C PHE A 304 -39.55 -4.09 -21.05
N SER A 305 -38.22 -4.14 -21.12
CA SER A 305 -37.31 -3.32 -20.33
C SER A 305 -36.29 -2.68 -21.27
N LYS A 306 -35.97 -1.40 -21.06
CA LYS A 306 -35.05 -0.59 -21.87
C LYS A 306 -33.66 -1.26 -21.95
N LYS A 307 -33.47 -2.20 -22.87
CA LYS A 307 -32.22 -2.95 -23.05
C LYS A 307 -31.13 -2.00 -23.58
N LYS A 308 -30.03 -1.89 -22.83
CA LYS A 308 -28.76 -1.30 -23.32
C LYS A 308 -28.34 -1.99 -24.61
N SER A 309 -27.80 -1.27 -25.58
CA SER A 309 -27.30 -1.86 -26.83
C SER A 309 -26.16 -2.86 -26.53
N ARG A 310 -25.95 -3.83 -27.42
CA ARG A 310 -24.89 -4.86 -27.27
C ARG A 310 -23.50 -4.23 -27.15
N GLU A 311 -23.28 -3.12 -27.85
CA GLU A 311 -22.01 -2.36 -27.82
C GLU A 311 -21.82 -1.61 -26.50
N GLU A 312 -22.88 -0.99 -25.96
CA GLU A 312 -22.86 -0.28 -24.67
C GLU A 312 -22.58 -1.23 -23.49
N GLN A 313 -23.19 -2.41 -23.49
CA GLN A 313 -22.92 -3.44 -22.48
C GLN A 313 -21.48 -3.94 -22.56
N LYS A 314 -20.94 -4.04 -23.79
CA LYS A 314 -19.55 -4.41 -24.02
C LYS A 314 -18.59 -3.37 -23.43
N LEU A 315 -18.86 -2.06 -23.60
CA LEU A 315 -18.02 -0.99 -23.02
C LEU A 315 -17.89 -1.09 -21.49
N ILE A 316 -19.01 -1.27 -20.79
CA ILE A 316 -19.03 -1.39 -19.32
C ILE A 316 -18.29 -2.66 -18.87
N SER A 317 -18.46 -3.76 -19.61
CA SER A 317 -17.76 -5.02 -19.36
C SER A 317 -16.25 -4.88 -19.57
N ASP A 318 -15.83 -4.28 -20.68
CA ASP A 318 -14.43 -4.03 -21.03
C ASP A 318 -13.74 -3.15 -19.97
N PHE A 319 -14.41 -2.07 -19.55
CA PHE A 319 -13.91 -1.24 -18.45
C PHE A 319 -13.76 -2.03 -17.15
N SER A 320 -14.80 -2.81 -16.79
CA SER A 320 -14.77 -3.62 -15.57
C SER A 320 -13.70 -4.72 -15.62
N TYR A 321 -13.35 -5.21 -16.81
CA TYR A 321 -12.24 -6.13 -17.03
C TYR A 321 -10.89 -5.44 -16.84
N ALA A 322 -10.66 -4.30 -17.49
CA ALA A 322 -9.44 -3.51 -17.34
C ALA A 322 -9.18 -3.14 -15.87
N MET A 323 -10.21 -2.62 -15.18
CA MET A 323 -10.13 -2.20 -13.79
C MET A 323 -9.72 -3.30 -12.81
N ARG A 324 -10.05 -4.57 -13.08
CA ARG A 324 -9.68 -5.69 -12.20
C ARG A 324 -8.17 -5.94 -12.16
N ARG A 325 -7.42 -5.57 -13.20
CA ARG A 325 -5.99 -5.86 -13.35
C ARG A 325 -5.08 -4.69 -12.93
N VAL A 326 -5.67 -3.58 -12.51
CA VAL A 326 -4.96 -2.31 -12.26
C VAL A 326 -4.55 -2.22 -10.79
N GLY A 327 -3.24 -2.05 -10.54
CA GLY A 327 -2.70 -1.78 -9.20
C GLY A 327 -2.92 -0.33 -8.75
N LEU A 328 -2.72 -0.04 -7.46
CA LEU A 328 -3.04 1.26 -6.85
C LEU A 328 -2.31 2.45 -7.51
N SER A 329 -1.00 2.31 -7.79
CA SER A 329 -0.23 3.35 -8.50
C SER A 329 -0.82 3.71 -9.87
N ARG A 330 -1.24 2.70 -10.65
CA ARG A 330 -1.88 2.93 -11.96
C ARG A 330 -3.28 3.53 -11.80
N LEU A 331 -4.01 3.11 -10.76
CA LEU A 331 -5.32 3.66 -10.43
C LEU A 331 -5.23 5.14 -10.05
N SER A 332 -4.22 5.51 -9.28
CA SER A 332 -3.88 6.90 -8.97
C SER A 332 -3.59 7.68 -10.25
N LYS A 333 -2.77 7.15 -11.16
CA LYS A 333 -2.50 7.83 -12.45
C LYS A 333 -3.78 8.01 -13.26
N PHE A 334 -4.64 7.01 -13.28
CA PHE A 334 -5.92 7.06 -14.00
C PHE A 334 -6.88 8.12 -13.45
N VAL A 335 -7.04 8.19 -12.13
CA VAL A 335 -8.05 9.06 -11.49
C VAL A 335 -7.51 10.45 -11.15
N LEU A 336 -6.27 10.51 -10.65
CA LEU A 336 -5.63 11.72 -10.11
C LEU A 336 -4.57 12.31 -11.06
N GLY A 337 -4.30 11.65 -12.20
CA GLY A 337 -3.32 12.11 -13.19
C GLY A 337 -1.86 11.80 -12.85
N LYS A 338 -1.56 11.33 -11.63
CA LYS A 338 -0.20 11.01 -11.18
C LYS A 338 -0.09 9.61 -10.59
N ALA A 339 1.00 8.90 -10.93
CA ALA A 339 1.28 7.57 -10.39
C ALA A 339 1.83 7.65 -8.96
N LEU A 340 1.80 6.55 -8.23
CA LEU A 340 2.53 6.42 -6.97
C LEU A 340 3.97 5.98 -7.25
N ASP A 341 4.92 6.61 -6.55
CA ASP A 341 6.33 6.20 -6.52
C ASP A 341 6.45 4.88 -5.75
N LYS A 342 6.97 3.83 -6.39
CA LYS A 342 7.06 2.47 -5.82
C LYS A 342 8.43 2.14 -5.23
N SER A 343 9.33 3.12 -5.11
CA SER A 343 10.70 2.91 -4.64
C SER A 343 10.77 2.25 -3.25
N GLU A 344 9.78 2.50 -2.38
CA GLU A 344 9.76 1.95 -1.02
C GLU A 344 8.88 0.70 -0.86
N GLN A 345 8.23 0.22 -1.94
CA GLN A 345 7.28 -0.90 -1.87
C GLN A 345 7.88 -2.19 -1.29
N ILE A 346 9.17 -2.43 -1.54
CA ILE A 346 9.89 -3.63 -1.08
C ILE A 346 10.98 -3.30 -0.06
N SER A 347 10.78 -2.22 0.70
CA SER A 347 11.74 -1.77 1.70
C SER A 347 11.86 -2.71 2.90
N VAL A 348 12.90 -2.47 3.70
CA VAL A 348 13.09 -3.10 5.01
C VAL A 348 12.08 -2.51 6.00
N TRP A 349 10.82 -2.91 5.88
CA TRP A 349 9.72 -2.30 6.63
C TRP A 349 9.83 -2.51 8.13
N ASP A 350 10.57 -3.51 8.60
CA ASP A 350 10.86 -3.79 10.02
C ASP A 350 12.07 -3.00 10.57
N ARG A 351 12.73 -2.18 9.73
CA ARG A 351 13.74 -1.20 10.16
C ARG A 351 13.13 -0.20 11.13
N ARG A 352 13.86 0.14 12.19
CA ARG A 352 13.54 1.28 13.06
C ARG A 352 14.81 2.11 13.36
N PRO A 353 14.71 3.46 13.39
CA PRO A 353 13.57 4.26 12.94
C PRO A 353 13.29 4.08 11.43
N LEU A 354 12.04 4.29 11.01
CA LEU A 354 11.72 4.33 9.58
C LEU A 354 12.35 5.58 8.94
N ARG A 355 12.82 5.47 7.69
CA ARG A 355 13.28 6.62 6.91
C ARG A 355 12.11 7.56 6.59
N THR A 356 12.39 8.84 6.37
CA THR A 356 11.37 9.81 5.92
C THR A 356 10.69 9.34 4.63
N SER A 357 11.43 8.72 3.70
CA SER A 357 10.90 8.15 2.46
C SER A 357 9.88 7.03 2.72
N GLN A 358 10.18 6.12 3.66
CA GLN A 358 9.29 5.05 4.08
C GLN A 358 8.02 5.62 4.73
N ILE A 359 8.16 6.62 5.60
CA ILE A 359 7.03 7.30 6.26
C ILE A 359 6.14 7.97 5.21
N ARG A 360 6.73 8.72 4.27
CA ARG A 360 6.02 9.38 3.17
C ARG A 360 5.29 8.39 2.28
N TYR A 361 5.96 7.31 1.87
CA TYR A 361 5.36 6.26 1.05
C TYR A 361 4.15 5.64 1.76
N ALA A 362 4.34 5.16 3.00
CA ALA A 362 3.30 4.48 3.76
C ALA A 362 2.09 5.40 4.02
N ALA A 363 2.34 6.68 4.34
CA ALA A 363 1.25 7.63 4.55
C ALA A 363 0.45 7.88 3.26
N LEU A 364 1.15 7.98 2.13
CA LEU A 364 0.51 8.20 0.84
C LEU A 364 -0.30 6.97 0.37
N ASP A 365 0.15 5.74 0.65
CA ASP A 365 -0.54 4.51 0.21
C ASP A 365 -1.93 4.34 0.87
N ALA A 366 -2.08 4.83 2.11
CA ALA A 366 -3.41 4.95 2.74
C ALA A 366 -4.19 6.18 2.23
N GLU A 367 -3.57 7.36 2.19
CA GLU A 367 -4.25 8.62 1.85
C GLU A 367 -4.76 8.66 0.40
N VAL A 368 -4.05 8.05 -0.54
CA VAL A 368 -4.45 8.02 -1.96
C VAL A 368 -5.83 7.39 -2.16
N SER A 369 -6.24 6.44 -1.32
CA SER A 369 -7.59 5.85 -1.35
C SER A 369 -8.67 6.89 -1.05
N ARG A 370 -8.42 7.81 -0.10
CA ARG A 370 -9.31 8.94 0.20
C ARG A 370 -9.28 9.99 -0.91
N MET A 371 -8.10 10.29 -1.46
CA MET A 371 -7.97 11.23 -2.58
C MET A 371 -8.77 10.76 -3.80
N ILE A 372 -8.70 9.47 -4.14
CA ILE A 372 -9.51 8.86 -5.20
C ILE A 372 -11.01 9.00 -4.87
N TYR A 373 -11.43 8.72 -3.63
CA TYR A 373 -12.82 8.90 -3.23
C TYR A 373 -13.32 10.33 -3.44
N PHE A 374 -12.56 11.34 -3.00
CA PHE A 374 -12.96 12.74 -3.16
C PHE A 374 -12.96 13.18 -4.62
N LYS A 375 -12.08 12.60 -5.46
CA LYS A 375 -12.16 12.84 -6.91
C LYS A 375 -13.43 12.24 -7.53
N LEU A 376 -13.82 11.03 -7.10
CA LEU A 376 -15.11 10.45 -7.49
C LEU A 376 -16.30 11.29 -7.00
N GLU A 377 -16.22 11.88 -5.81
CA GLU A 377 -17.24 12.81 -5.30
C GLU A 377 -17.37 14.05 -6.19
N GLU A 378 -16.25 14.65 -6.62
CA GLU A 378 -16.23 15.77 -7.55
C GLU A 378 -16.92 15.41 -8.87
N TRP A 379 -16.58 14.26 -9.47
CA TRP A 379 -17.24 13.77 -10.68
C TRP A 379 -18.72 13.44 -10.47
N CYS A 380 -19.08 12.88 -9.31
CA CYS A 380 -20.50 12.66 -8.98
C CYS A 380 -21.28 13.98 -8.96
N LYS A 381 -20.72 15.05 -8.37
CA LYS A 381 -21.36 16.38 -8.38
C LYS A 381 -21.57 16.90 -9.81
N GLN A 382 -20.60 16.72 -10.70
CA GLN A 382 -20.71 17.10 -12.12
C GLN A 382 -21.81 16.31 -12.85
N LEU A 383 -22.02 15.06 -12.48
CA LEU A 383 -23.02 14.16 -13.07
C LEU A 383 -24.36 14.12 -12.32
N ASN A 384 -24.54 14.97 -11.31
CA ASN A 384 -25.72 14.98 -10.43
C ASN A 384 -26.01 13.62 -9.75
N LEU A 385 -24.95 12.96 -9.28
CA LEU A 385 -24.97 11.69 -8.55
C LEU A 385 -24.57 11.89 -7.08
N ASP A 386 -24.95 10.93 -6.24
CA ASP A 386 -24.60 10.91 -4.82
C ASP A 386 -23.60 9.78 -4.54
N ILE A 387 -22.33 10.16 -4.34
CA ILE A 387 -21.25 9.21 -4.04
C ILE A 387 -21.50 8.42 -2.75
N LYS A 388 -22.16 9.01 -1.75
CA LYS A 388 -22.43 8.34 -0.46
C LYS A 388 -23.39 7.18 -0.68
N LYS A 389 -24.47 7.41 -1.44
CA LYS A 389 -25.42 6.35 -1.83
C LYS A 389 -24.75 5.24 -2.63
N ILE A 390 -23.91 5.59 -3.60
CA ILE A 390 -23.15 4.61 -4.40
C ILE A 390 -22.27 3.76 -3.47
N THR A 391 -21.52 4.41 -2.59
CA THR A 391 -20.58 3.75 -1.66
C THR A 391 -21.28 2.81 -0.69
N ILE A 392 -22.37 3.26 -0.05
CA ILE A 392 -23.16 2.44 0.87
C ILE A 392 -23.71 1.21 0.14
N LYS A 393 -24.32 1.40 -1.04
CA LYS A 393 -24.84 0.30 -1.87
C LYS A 393 -23.74 -0.70 -2.22
N SER A 394 -22.54 -0.25 -2.60
CA SER A 394 -21.41 -1.12 -2.92
C SER A 394 -20.88 -1.90 -1.72
N SER A 395 -20.97 -1.34 -0.51
CA SER A 395 -20.53 -2.01 0.71
C SER A 395 -21.48 -3.14 1.13
N SER A 396 -22.79 -2.99 0.93
CA SER A 396 -23.81 -3.97 1.32
C SER A 396 -23.93 -5.19 0.39
N VAL A 397 -23.41 -5.11 -0.84
CA VAL A 397 -23.47 -6.24 -1.80
C VAL A 397 -22.62 -7.44 -1.32
N ASN A 398 -21.57 -7.21 -0.53
CA ASN A 398 -20.72 -8.28 0.01
C ASN A 398 -21.42 -9.14 1.10
N ASP A 399 -22.51 -8.66 1.71
CA ASP A 399 -23.23 -9.41 2.76
C ASP A 399 -24.22 -10.43 2.18
N LYS A 400 -24.70 -10.23 0.94
CA LYS A 400 -25.70 -11.11 0.31
C LYS A 400 -25.11 -12.32 -0.42
N GLU A 401 -23.84 -12.28 -0.82
CA GLU A 401 -23.17 -13.45 -1.43
C GLU A 401 -22.71 -14.47 -0.39
N LYS A 402 -22.65 -14.11 0.90
CA LYS A 402 -22.28 -15.03 2.00
C LYS A 402 -23.46 -15.73 2.68
N SER A 403 -24.71 -15.41 2.33
CA SER A 403 -25.91 -16.08 2.87
C SER A 403 -26.44 -17.22 1.99
N LYS A 404 -25.67 -17.62 0.96
CA LYS A 404 -25.93 -18.80 0.14
C LYS A 404 -24.67 -19.68 0.13
N ASN A 405 -24.35 -20.27 1.27
CA ASN A 405 -23.57 -21.49 1.39
C ASN A 405 -23.92 -22.16 2.71
#